data_AF-A0A8K0K657-F1
#
_entry.id   AF-A0A8K0K657-F1
#
_cell.length_a   1.000
_cell.length_b   1.000
_cell.length_c   1.000
_cell.angle_alpha   90.00
_cell.angle_beta   90.00
_cell.angle_gamma   90.00
#
_symmetry.space_group_name_H-M   'P 1'
#
loop_
_entity.id
_entity.type
_entity.pdbx_description
1 polymer ?
#
loop_
_entity_poly.entity_id
_entity_poly.type
_entity_poly.pdbx_seq_one_letter_code
_entity_poly.pdbx_strand_id
1 'polypeptide(L)'
;MSTHSIKYNMFEGKHIHFSPIDNKPLCSYSKKICKQRRLNGYAFCIRREVPEAPEYMHILEDGSAPFKQCSFVAKFKKCTNPIPSHEERGYETHPAYLYYSVSK
;
A
#
# COMPACT_ATOMS: atom_id res chain seq x y z
N MET A 1 -26.64 -25.99 -12.24
CA MET A 1 -25.71 -24.86 -12.47
C MET A 1 -25.38 -24.25 -11.12
N SER A 2 -24.39 -24.80 -10.42
CA SER A 2 -24.04 -24.38 -9.06
C SER A 2 -22.96 -23.31 -9.15
N THR A 3 -23.33 -22.05 -8.98
CA THR A 3 -22.39 -20.95 -8.82
C THR A 3 -21.64 -21.16 -7.51
N HIS A 4 -20.49 -21.82 -7.57
CA HIS A 4 -19.50 -21.78 -6.50
C HIS A 4 -19.03 -20.33 -6.39
N SER A 5 -19.69 -19.56 -5.51
CA SER A 5 -19.18 -18.28 -5.04
C SER A 5 -17.86 -18.57 -4.34
N ILE A 6 -16.74 -18.39 -5.05
CA ILE A 6 -15.43 -18.35 -4.42
C ILE A 6 -15.49 -17.19 -3.44
N LYS A 7 -15.72 -17.50 -2.15
CA LYS A 7 -15.53 -16.57 -1.05
C LYS A 7 -14.04 -16.29 -0.99
N TYR A 8 -13.59 -15.31 -1.78
CA TYR A 8 -12.35 -14.64 -1.48
C TYR A 8 -12.57 -14.01 -0.10
N ASN A 9 -12.04 -14.65 0.94
CA ASN A 9 -12.01 -14.11 2.30
C ASN A 9 -11.12 -12.85 2.26
N MET A 10 -11.70 -11.72 1.85
CA MET A 10 -11.02 -10.44 1.87
C MET A 10 -10.68 -10.16 3.32
N PHE A 11 -9.38 -10.06 3.61
CA PHE A 11 -8.93 -9.73 4.94
C PHE A 11 -9.52 -8.38 5.34
N GLU A 12 -10.35 -8.33 6.38
CA GLU A 12 -11.05 -7.10 6.78
C GLU A 12 -10.21 -6.18 7.68
N GLY A 13 -9.06 -6.66 8.17
CA GLY A 13 -8.22 -5.94 9.11
C GLY A 13 -8.50 -6.27 10.58
N LYS A 14 -7.50 -6.08 11.46
CA LYS A 14 -7.62 -6.35 12.91
C LYS A 14 -8.13 -5.14 13.72
N HIS A 15 -7.86 -3.92 13.24
CA HIS A 15 -8.20 -2.67 13.94
C HIS A 15 -9.03 -1.78 13.02
N ILE A 16 -10.31 -2.11 12.83
CA ILE A 16 -11.19 -1.38 11.92
C ILE A 16 -11.62 -0.06 12.56
N HIS A 17 -11.29 1.05 11.89
CA HIS A 17 -11.70 2.39 12.27
C HIS A 17 -12.65 2.94 11.20
N PHE A 18 -13.55 3.85 11.58
CA PHE A 18 -14.49 4.49 10.66
C PHE A 18 -14.23 6.00 10.61
N SER A 19 -14.42 6.58 9.43
CA SER A 19 -14.35 8.03 9.26
C SER A 19 -15.54 8.72 9.94
N PRO A 20 -15.33 9.77 10.75
CA PRO A 20 -16.43 10.50 11.38
C PRO A 20 -17.27 11.32 10.39
N ILE A 21 -16.77 11.52 9.15
CA ILE A 21 -17.42 12.35 8.14
C ILE A 21 -18.45 11.54 7.33
N ASP A 22 -18.13 10.30 6.99
CA ASP A 22 -18.94 9.49 6.06
C ASP A 22 -19.13 8.04 6.50
N ASN A 23 -18.70 7.67 7.72
CA ASN A 23 -18.79 6.33 8.29
C ASN A 23 -18.22 5.21 7.41
N LYS A 24 -17.35 5.52 6.43
CA LYS A 24 -16.67 4.51 5.63
C LYS A 24 -15.42 4.00 6.38
N PRO A 25 -15.06 2.72 6.19
CA PRO A 25 -13.93 2.11 6.88
C PRO A 25 -12.60 2.74 6.44
N LEU A 26 -11.72 2.92 7.40
CA LEU A 26 -10.35 3.41 7.26
C LEU A 26 -9.35 2.25 7.29
N CYS A 27 -8.10 2.57 6.96
CA CYS A 27 -7.00 1.62 7.04
C CYS A 27 -6.89 0.97 8.43
N SER A 28 -6.75 -0.36 8.45
CA SER A 28 -6.83 -1.17 9.67
C SER A 28 -5.50 -1.71 10.19
N TYR A 29 -4.39 -1.05 9.82
CA TYR A 29 -3.04 -1.46 10.14
C TYR A 29 -2.73 -1.42 11.64
N SER A 30 -3.03 -0.30 12.29
CA SER A 30 -2.57 -0.01 13.66
C SER A 30 -3.72 0.21 14.62
N LYS A 31 -3.42 0.04 15.91
CA LYS A 31 -4.27 0.49 17.02
C LYS A 31 -4.51 2.00 16.98
N LYS A 32 -3.50 2.78 16.53
CA LYS A 32 -3.67 4.21 16.25
C LYS A 32 -4.40 4.39 14.92
N ILE A 33 -5.36 5.30 14.87
CA ILE A 33 -6.19 5.55 13.68
C ILE A 33 -5.33 6.06 12.53
N CYS A 34 -5.23 5.26 11.46
CA CYS A 34 -4.74 5.74 10.18
C CYS A 34 -5.91 6.44 9.46
N LYS A 35 -5.81 7.75 9.23
CA LYS A 35 -6.87 8.56 8.58
C LYS A 35 -7.02 8.30 7.07
N GLN A 36 -6.19 7.42 6.50
CA GLN A 36 -6.20 7.08 5.09
C GLN A 36 -7.31 6.07 4.75
N ARG A 37 -7.86 6.20 3.54
CA ARG A 37 -8.87 5.25 3.02
C ARG A 37 -8.25 3.91 2.68
N ARG A 38 -9.07 2.86 2.82
CA ARG A 38 -8.77 1.53 2.30
C ARG A 38 -8.64 1.58 0.78
N LEU A 39 -7.70 0.81 0.24
CA LEU A 39 -7.68 0.48 -1.18
C LEU A 39 -8.87 -0.44 -1.49
N ASN A 40 -9.50 -0.25 -2.64
CA ASN A 40 -10.67 -1.04 -3.02
C ASN A 40 -10.36 -2.55 -2.98
N GLY A 41 -11.12 -3.29 -2.16
CA GLY A 41 -10.92 -4.72 -1.97
C GLY A 41 -9.90 -5.12 -0.89
N TYR A 42 -9.29 -4.16 -0.18
CA TYR A 42 -8.25 -4.44 0.83
C TYR A 42 -8.53 -3.74 2.17
N ALA A 43 -7.94 -4.23 3.26
CA ALA A 43 -8.05 -3.63 4.60
C ALA A 43 -7.19 -2.37 4.80
N PHE A 44 -6.26 -2.08 3.89
CA PHE A 44 -5.18 -1.11 4.13
C PHE A 44 -5.06 -0.06 3.02
N CYS A 45 -4.37 1.03 3.34
CA CYS A 45 -4.18 2.18 2.44
C CYS A 45 -2.90 2.07 1.60
N ILE A 46 -2.90 2.77 0.46
CA ILE A 46 -1.75 2.90 -0.46
C ILE A 46 -1.16 4.33 -0.50
N ARG A 47 -1.59 5.25 0.38
CA ARG A 47 -1.23 6.68 0.29
C ARG A 47 -0.35 7.15 1.46
N ARG A 48 0.72 7.89 1.13
CA ARG A 48 1.83 8.40 2.00
C ARG A 48 1.52 9.60 2.86
N GLU A 49 0.30 10.12 2.85
CA GLU A 49 0.00 11.40 3.51
C GLU A 49 -0.28 11.21 5.00
N VAL A 50 0.76 11.02 5.80
CA VAL A 50 0.72 11.29 7.25
C VAL A 50 2.03 11.94 7.67
N PRO A 51 2.03 13.17 8.21
CA PRO A 51 3.25 13.86 8.68
C PRO A 51 4.01 13.11 9.80
N GLU A 52 3.30 12.25 10.54
CA GLU A 52 3.80 11.56 11.74
C GLU A 52 3.96 10.05 11.56
N ALA A 53 3.59 9.50 10.38
CA ALA A 53 3.85 8.10 10.07
C ALA A 53 5.05 8.01 9.13
N PRO A 54 5.94 7.02 9.29
CA PRO A 54 7.00 6.76 8.33
C PRO A 54 6.41 6.61 6.91
N GLU A 55 7.23 6.82 5.87
CA GLU A 55 6.87 6.72 4.44
C GLU A 55 6.40 5.31 3.99
N TYR A 56 5.89 4.49 4.91
CA TYR A 56 5.56 3.10 4.75
C TYR A 56 4.09 2.91 4.38
N MET A 57 3.86 2.11 3.34
CA MET A 57 2.52 1.80 2.85
C MET A 57 1.95 0.56 3.52
N HIS A 58 0.88 0.77 4.30
CA HIS A 58 0.22 -0.31 5.04
C HIS A 58 -0.35 -1.43 4.16
N ILE A 59 -0.56 -1.20 2.86
CA ILE A 59 -0.94 -2.28 1.92
C ILE A 59 0.09 -3.41 1.87
N LEU A 60 1.37 -3.13 2.18
CA LEU A 60 2.45 -4.12 2.21
C LEU A 60 2.32 -5.12 3.38
N GLU A 61 1.42 -4.86 4.32
CA GLU A 61 1.15 -5.73 5.48
C GLU A 61 0.10 -6.80 5.16
N ASP A 62 -0.63 -6.64 4.05
CA ASP A 62 -1.56 -7.64 3.57
C ASP A 62 -0.83 -8.60 2.63
N GLY A 63 -0.51 -9.80 3.14
CA GLY A 63 0.12 -10.85 2.33
C GLY A 63 -0.77 -11.38 1.21
N SER A 64 -2.08 -11.08 1.22
CA SER A 64 -2.99 -11.39 0.11
C SER A 64 -3.00 -10.30 -0.96
N ALA A 65 -2.45 -9.13 -0.66
CA ALA A 65 -2.44 -8.02 -1.60
C ALA A 65 -1.39 -8.27 -2.70
N PRO A 66 -1.72 -8.00 -3.98
CA PRO A 66 -0.82 -8.19 -5.11
C PRO A 66 0.17 -7.02 -5.23
N PHE A 67 0.71 -6.57 -4.09
CA PHE A 67 1.70 -5.52 -4.00
C PHE A 67 2.93 -6.02 -3.25
N LYS A 68 4.10 -5.59 -3.68
CA LYS A 68 5.38 -5.82 -3.00
C LYS A 68 6.15 -4.52 -2.85
N GLN A 69 7.08 -4.47 -1.91
CA GLN A 69 7.95 -3.31 -1.76
C GLN A 69 8.87 -3.17 -2.99
N CYS A 70 9.01 -1.95 -3.50
CA CYS A 70 9.94 -1.65 -4.58
C CYS A 70 11.39 -2.02 -4.19
N SER A 71 12.09 -2.78 -5.06
CA SER A 71 13.47 -3.22 -4.82
C SER A 71 14.53 -2.13 -4.97
N PHE A 72 14.16 -0.94 -5.45
CA PHE A 72 15.10 0.16 -5.66
C PHE A 72 15.75 0.62 -4.35
N VAL A 73 17.06 0.86 -4.37
CA VAL A 73 17.85 1.37 -3.24
C VAL A 73 18.54 2.66 -3.63
N ALA A 74 18.24 3.74 -2.90
CA ALA A 74 18.90 5.04 -3.07
C ALA A 74 19.87 5.30 -1.93
N LYS A 75 21.17 5.42 -2.27
CA LYS A 75 22.32 5.69 -1.38
C LYS A 75 22.47 4.74 -0.20
N PHE A 76 21.48 4.54 0.67
CA PHE A 76 21.42 3.52 1.74
C PHE A 76 19.98 3.17 2.17
N LYS A 77 18.94 3.68 1.51
CA LYS A 77 17.54 3.47 1.86
C LYS A 77 16.81 2.71 0.75
N LYS A 78 16.10 1.65 1.13
CA LYS A 78 15.17 0.93 0.24
C LYS A 78 13.94 1.81 -0.02
N CYS A 79 13.46 1.80 -1.24
CA CYS A 79 12.19 2.42 -1.60
C CYS A 79 11.06 1.75 -0.82
N THR A 80 10.18 2.55 -0.21
CA THR A 80 9.04 2.05 0.58
C THR A 80 7.74 2.02 -0.23
N ASN A 81 7.79 2.41 -1.51
CA ASN A 81 6.62 2.39 -2.37
C ASN A 81 6.22 0.96 -2.72
N PRO A 82 4.91 0.63 -2.64
CA PRO A 82 4.37 -0.59 -3.19
C PRO A 82 4.37 -0.53 -4.71
N ILE A 83 4.76 -1.63 -5.34
CA ILE A 83 4.59 -1.89 -6.77
C ILE A 83 3.75 -3.16 -6.92
N PRO A 84 3.00 -3.33 -8.02
CA PRO A 84 2.31 -4.59 -8.28
C PRO A 84 3.29 -5.77 -8.24
N SER A 85 2.88 -6.90 -7.66
CA SER A 85 3.78 -8.05 -7.45
C SER A 85 4.34 -8.64 -8.74
N HIS A 86 3.62 -8.48 -9.85
CA HIS A 86 4.02 -8.92 -11.18
C HIS A 86 5.02 -7.97 -11.87
N GLU A 87 5.19 -6.75 -11.38
CA GLU A 87 6.15 -5.80 -11.92
C GLU A 87 7.52 -5.97 -11.26
N GLU A 88 8.59 -5.76 -12.04
CA GLU A 88 9.92 -5.53 -11.51
C GLU A 88 10.37 -4.13 -11.92
N ARG A 89 10.47 -3.23 -10.93
CA ARG A 89 10.96 -1.87 -11.16
C ARG A 89 12.47 -1.83 -11.02
N GLY A 90 13.16 -2.06 -12.14
CA GLY A 90 14.60 -1.92 -12.24
C GLY A 90 15.07 -0.47 -12.01
N TYR A 91 16.36 -0.30 -11.75
CA TYR A 91 16.98 1.00 -11.48
C TYR A 91 16.67 2.04 -12.56
N GLU A 92 16.76 1.64 -13.82
CA GLU A 92 16.54 2.48 -15.01
C GLU A 92 15.10 2.98 -15.16
N THR A 93 14.13 2.23 -14.65
CA THR A 93 12.69 2.54 -14.75
C THR A 93 12.16 3.25 -13.51
N HIS A 94 13.00 3.47 -12.49
CA HIS A 94 12.56 4.13 -11.27
C HIS A 94 12.45 5.65 -11.49
N PRO A 95 11.32 6.29 -11.14
CA PRO A 95 11.12 7.72 -11.43
C PRO A 95 12.17 8.63 -10.77
N ALA A 96 12.69 8.25 -9.60
CA ALA A 96 13.78 9.00 -8.97
C ALA A 96 15.11 8.90 -9.74
N TYR A 97 15.37 7.78 -10.40
CA TYR A 97 16.56 7.62 -11.25
C TYR A 97 16.41 8.41 -12.54
N LEU A 98 15.25 8.28 -13.21
CA LEU A 98 14.93 9.05 -14.42
C LEU A 98 15.02 10.57 -14.19
N TYR A 99 14.52 11.05 -13.06
CA TYR A 99 14.66 12.46 -12.69
C TYR A 99 16.14 12.87 -12.57
N TYR A 100 16.96 12.02 -11.95
CA TYR A 100 18.39 12.30 -11.76
C TYR A 100 19.19 12.23 -13.07
N SER A 101 18.83 11.34 -13.99
CA SER A 101 19.49 11.20 -15.30
C SER A 101 19.13 12.31 -16.28
N VAL A 102 17.94 12.91 -16.18
CA VAL A 102 17.50 14.03 -17.03
C VAL A 102 17.98 15.39 -16.49
N SER A 103 18.34 15.46 -15.21
CA SER A 103 18.87 16.68 -14.57
C SER A 103 20.39 16.87 -14.74
N LYS A 104 21.04 16.07 -15.58
CA LYS A 104 22.47 16.18 -15.94
C LYS A 104 22.61 16.52 -17.41
#